data_AF-A0A6L6QEL4-F1
#
_entry.id   AF-A0A6L6QEL4-F1
#
_cell.length_a   1.000
_cell.length_b   1.000
_cell.length_c   1.000
_cell.angle_alpha   90.00
_cell.angle_beta   90.00
_cell.angle_gamma   90.00
#
_symmetry.space_group_name_H-M   'P 1'
#
loop_
_entity.id
_entity.type
_entity.pdbx_description
1 polymer ?
#
loop_
_entity_poly.entity_id
_entity_poly.type
_entity_poly.pdbx_seq_one_letter_code
_entity_poly.pdbx_strand_id
1 'polypeptide(L)'
;MTKSLSSHPVKPVGLFGLLGLIAFGGWLLVGGWFAIVDHKWPGFMPPQLDVIGVVGHVTSEKWAAYLGGGFALFLGVAFILLALFAALKQRFF
;
A
#
# COMPACT_ATOMS: atom_id res chain seq x y z
N MET A 1 -36.76 12.20 18.71
CA MET A 1 -35.86 11.05 18.94
C MET A 1 -34.60 11.24 18.10
N THR A 2 -33.59 11.92 18.64
CA THR A 2 -32.27 12.06 18.04
C THR A 2 -31.46 10.82 18.41
N LYS A 3 -31.18 9.95 17.43
CA LYS A 3 -30.24 8.83 17.64
C LYS A 3 -28.86 9.45 17.86
N SER A 4 -28.42 9.44 19.12
CA SER A 4 -27.02 9.64 19.50
C SER A 4 -26.18 8.68 18.66
N LEU A 5 -25.39 9.24 17.74
CA LEU A 5 -24.40 8.52 16.96
C LEU A 5 -23.37 7.99 17.96
N SER A 6 -23.56 6.71 18.32
CA SER A 6 -22.72 5.97 19.23
C SER A 6 -21.25 6.19 18.87
N SER A 7 -20.52 6.71 19.84
CA SER A 7 -19.08 6.66 19.97
C SER A 7 -18.59 5.23 19.71
N HIS A 8 -18.33 4.88 18.46
CA HIS A 8 -17.57 3.67 18.16
C HIS A 8 -16.16 3.93 18.69
N PRO A 9 -15.72 3.24 19.76
CA PRO A 9 -14.36 3.40 20.24
C PRO A 9 -13.44 2.92 19.12
N VAL A 10 -12.71 3.85 18.51
CA VAL A 10 -11.66 3.51 17.55
C VAL A 10 -10.61 2.74 18.35
N LYS A 11 -10.61 1.40 18.22
CA LYS A 11 -9.63 0.57 18.88
C LYS A 11 -8.25 0.98 18.37
N PRO A 12 -7.26 1.23 19.25
CA PRO A 12 -5.91 1.55 18.82
C PRO A 12 -5.40 0.43 17.92
N VAL A 13 -4.77 0.81 16.80
CA VAL A 13 -4.12 -0.14 15.90
C VAL A 13 -3.00 -0.80 16.68
N GLY A 14 -3.15 -2.08 17.02
CA GLY A 14 -2.13 -2.80 17.77
C GLY A 14 -0.76 -2.77 17.07
N LEU A 15 0.31 -2.95 17.83
CA LEU A 15 1.69 -2.96 17.32
C LEU A 15 1.86 -3.82 16.05
N PHE A 16 1.23 -5.01 16.03
CA PHE A 16 1.24 -5.91 14.88
C PHE A 16 0.56 -5.31 13.64
N GLY A 17 -0.49 -4.50 13.81
CA GLY A 17 -1.12 -3.78 12.71
C GLY A 17 -0.21 -2.70 12.13
N LEU A 18 0.51 -1.95 12.98
CA LEU A 18 1.48 -0.94 12.53
C LEU A 18 2.65 -1.57 11.78
N LEU A 19 3.22 -2.64 12.32
CA LEU A 19 4.28 -3.40 11.66
C LEU A 19 3.81 -4.01 10.34
N GLY A 20 2.57 -4.52 10.29
CA GLY A 20 1.97 -5.02 9.06
C GLY A 20 1.84 -3.95 7.98
N LEU A 21 1.41 -2.74 8.35
CA LEU A 21 1.32 -1.61 7.41
C LEU A 21 2.70 -1.16 6.89
N ILE A 22 3.71 -1.12 7.77
CA ILE A 22 5.09 -0.77 7.37
C ILE A 22 5.66 -1.86 6.46
N ALA A 23 5.50 -3.13 6.81
CA ALA A 23 6.00 -4.25 6.02
C ALA A 23 5.31 -4.32 4.65
N PHE A 24 3.98 -4.16 4.60
CA PHE A 24 3.22 -4.12 3.36
C PHE A 24 3.61 -2.92 2.50
N GLY A 25 3.74 -1.73 3.12
CA GLY A 25 4.20 -0.53 2.43
C GLY A 25 5.61 -0.71 1.85
N GLY A 26 6.54 -1.27 2.63
CA GLY A 26 7.90 -1.59 2.18
C GLY A 26 7.92 -2.60 1.03
N TRP A 27 7.09 -3.64 1.10
CA TRP A 27 6.96 -4.62 0.01
C TRP A 27 6.49 -3.98 -1.30
N LEU A 28 5.48 -3.09 -1.23
CA LEU A 28 5.00 -2.31 -2.36
C LEU A 28 6.07 -1.36 -2.92
N LEU A 29 6.86 -0.73 -2.04
CA LEU A 29 7.96 0.14 -2.46
C LEU A 29 9.02 -0.64 -3.23
N VAL A 30 9.44 -1.79 -2.70
CA VAL A 30 10.42 -2.66 -3.35
C VAL A 30 9.87 -3.16 -4.69
N GLY A 31 8.65 -3.70 -4.71
CA GLY A 31 8.02 -4.15 -5.94
C GLY A 31 7.90 -3.03 -6.98
N GLY A 32 7.48 -1.83 -6.57
CA GLY A 32 7.31 -0.70 -7.47
C GLY A 32 8.64 -0.19 -8.04
N TRP A 33 9.69 -0.19 -7.23
CA TRP A 33 11.05 0.13 -7.67
C TRP A 33 11.56 -0.88 -8.71
N PHE A 34 11.47 -2.18 -8.41
CA PHE A 34 11.83 -3.24 -9.35
C PHE A 34 11.06 -3.12 -10.66
N ALA A 35 9.76 -2.83 -10.59
CA ALA A 35 8.93 -2.65 -11.78
C ALA A 35 9.46 -1.53 -12.69
N ILE A 36 9.80 -0.38 -12.12
CA ILE A 36 10.26 0.77 -12.87
C ILE A 36 11.67 0.55 -13.44
N VAL A 37 12.58 -0.02 -12.65
CA VAL A 37 13.99 -0.23 -13.04
C VAL A 37 14.13 -1.33 -14.08
N ASP A 38 13.50 -2.48 -13.87
CA ASP A 38 13.61 -3.62 -14.79
C ASP A 38 12.61 -3.53 -15.95
N HIS A 39 11.73 -2.53 -15.92
CA HIS A 39 10.65 -2.34 -16.88
C HIS A 39 9.73 -3.56 -17.05
N LYS A 40 9.60 -4.36 -16.00
CA LYS A 40 8.86 -5.61 -15.97
C LYS A 40 8.04 -5.73 -14.70
N TRP A 41 6.86 -6.31 -14.79
CA TRP A 41 6.03 -6.52 -13.61
C TRP A 41 6.64 -7.61 -12.71
N PRO A 42 6.91 -7.34 -11.42
CA PRO A 42 7.50 -8.34 -10.55
C PRO A 42 6.49 -9.44 -10.20
N GLY A 43 6.85 -10.70 -10.40
CA GLY A 43 5.98 -11.86 -10.08
C GLY A 43 5.71 -12.07 -8.58
N PHE A 44 6.36 -11.29 -7.71
CA PHE A 44 6.08 -11.27 -6.28
C PHE A 44 5.13 -10.14 -5.87
N MET A 45 4.55 -9.38 -6.81
CA MET A 45 3.58 -8.34 -6.48
C MET A 45 2.32 -8.93 -5.84
N PRO A 46 1.62 -8.16 -4.98
CA PRO A 46 0.35 -8.61 -4.43
C PRO A 46 -0.65 -8.95 -5.54
N PRO A 47 -1.42 -10.05 -5.42
CA PRO A 47 -2.38 -10.48 -6.45
C PRO A 47 -3.39 -9.38 -6.84
N GLN A 48 -3.70 -8.48 -5.91
CA GLN A 48 -4.60 -7.34 -6.13
C GLN A 48 -4.05 -6.33 -7.15
N LEU A 49 -2.71 -6.19 -7.21
CA LEU A 49 -2.03 -5.33 -8.17
C LEU A 49 -1.61 -6.11 -9.43
N ASP A 50 -1.60 -7.44 -9.37
CA ASP A 50 -1.17 -8.30 -10.47
C ASP A 50 -2.07 -8.19 -11.71
N VAL A 51 -3.33 -7.79 -11.53
CA VAL A 51 -4.24 -7.43 -12.62
C VAL A 51 -3.62 -6.35 -13.53
N ILE A 52 -2.87 -5.41 -12.96
CA ILE A 52 -2.19 -4.34 -13.72
C ILE A 52 -1.08 -4.95 -14.59
N GLY A 53 -0.33 -5.91 -14.05
CA GLY A 53 0.69 -6.66 -14.79
C GLY A 53 0.09 -7.46 -15.94
N VAL A 54 -0.97 -8.24 -15.68
CA VAL A 54 -1.64 -9.09 -16.69
C VAL A 54 -2.25 -8.25 -17.82
N VAL A 55 -2.99 -7.19 -17.50
CA VAL A 55 -3.62 -6.31 -18.50
C VAL A 55 -2.55 -5.55 -19.30
N GLY A 56 -1.51 -5.10 -18.59
CA GLY A 56 -0.41 -4.36 -19.21
C GLY A 56 0.48 -5.23 -20.11
N HIS A 57 0.60 -6.53 -19.84
CA HIS A 57 1.37 -7.46 -20.67
C HIS A 57 0.80 -7.60 -22.10
N VAL A 58 -0.51 -7.40 -22.26
CA VAL A 58 -1.22 -7.48 -23.55
C VAL A 58 -0.97 -6.25 -24.43
N THR A 59 -0.61 -5.10 -23.83
CA THR A 59 -0.50 -3.81 -24.54
C THR A 59 0.93 -3.31 -24.61
N SER A 60 1.62 -3.21 -23.46
CA SER A 60 3.03 -2.88 -23.37
C SER A 60 3.51 -3.12 -21.94
N GLU A 61 4.36 -4.13 -21.76
CA GLU A 61 4.94 -4.50 -20.47
C GLU A 61 5.69 -3.33 -19.81
N LYS A 62 6.35 -2.48 -20.62
CA LYS A 62 7.00 -1.25 -20.16
C LYS A 62 6.00 -0.26 -19.55
N TRP A 63 4.89 0.02 -20.23
CA TRP A 63 3.88 0.93 -19.72
C TRP A 63 3.20 0.40 -18.45
N ALA A 64 2.93 -0.91 -18.40
CA ALA A 64 2.42 -1.60 -17.23
C ALA A 64 3.34 -1.41 -16.02
N ALA A 65 4.64 -1.59 -16.23
CA ALA A 65 5.64 -1.51 -15.20
C ALA A 65 5.80 -0.09 -14.65
N TYR A 66 5.75 0.94 -15.51
CA TYR A 66 5.77 2.34 -15.05
C TYR A 66 4.50 2.75 -14.30
N LEU A 67 3.32 2.46 -14.85
CA LEU A 67 2.05 2.88 -14.25
C LEU A 67 1.76 2.10 -12.97
N GLY A 68 1.86 0.77 -13.03
CA GLY A 68 1.65 -0.08 -11.87
C GLY A 68 2.76 0.08 -10.83
N GLY A 69 4.02 0.22 -11.27
CA GLY A 69 5.15 0.44 -10.36
C GLY A 69 5.05 1.79 -9.66
N GLY A 70 4.70 2.85 -10.38
CA GLY A 70 4.44 4.16 -9.82
C GLY A 70 3.27 4.16 -8.83
N PHE A 71 2.18 3.44 -9.15
CA PHE A 71 1.05 3.27 -8.24
C PHE A 71 1.43 2.49 -6.98
N ALA A 72 2.20 1.39 -7.11
CA ALA A 72 2.72 0.62 -5.98
C ALA A 72 3.64 1.47 -5.10
N LEU A 73 4.52 2.29 -5.69
CA LEU A 73 5.35 3.24 -4.93
C LEU A 73 4.49 4.23 -4.14
N PHE A 74 3.50 4.84 -4.78
CA PHE A 74 2.60 5.79 -4.14
C PHE A 74 1.84 5.16 -2.96
N LEU A 75 1.26 3.99 -3.17
CA LEU A 75 0.57 3.25 -2.11
C LEU A 75 1.53 2.85 -0.98
N GLY A 76 2.73 2.40 -1.31
CA GLY A 76 3.75 2.03 -0.35
C GLY A 76 4.10 3.18 0.60
N VAL A 77 4.33 4.37 0.04
CA VAL A 77 4.53 5.60 0.84
C VAL A 77 3.30 5.91 1.70
N ALA A 78 2.09 5.87 1.12
CA ALA A 78 0.86 6.17 1.84
C ALA A 78 0.65 5.24 3.05
N PHE A 79 0.91 3.94 2.91
CA PHE A 79 0.78 2.98 4.01
C PHE A 79 1.78 3.22 5.13
N ILE A 80 3.03 3.56 4.80
CA ILE A 80 4.04 3.91 5.80
C ILE A 80 3.64 5.19 6.54
N LEU A 81 3.18 6.22 5.82
CA LEU A 81 2.72 7.47 6.43
C LEU A 81 1.51 7.25 7.34
N LEU A 82 0.55 6.41 6.94
CA LEU A 82 -0.59 6.04 7.78
C LEU A 82 -0.15 5.30 9.04
N ALA A 83 0.81 4.38 8.93
CA ALA A 83 1.36 3.68 10.10
C ALA A 83 2.05 4.66 11.06
N LEU A 84 2.86 5.57 10.54
CA LEU A 84 3.54 6.60 11.34
C LEU A 84 2.52 7.53 12.02
N PHE A 85 1.51 7.99 11.29
CA PHE A 85 0.46 8.84 11.83
C PHE A 85 -0.35 8.12 12.93
N ALA A 86 -0.69 6.85 12.72
CA ALA A 86 -1.39 6.04 13.72
C ALA A 86 -0.52 5.82 14.97
N ALA A 87 0.78 5.57 14.81
CA ALA A 87 1.72 5.44 15.93
C ALA A 87 1.88 6.75 16.71
N LEU A 88 2.00 7.89 16.01
CA LEU A 88 2.07 9.21 16.63
C LEU A 88 0.79 9.52 17.41
N LYS A 89 -0.38 9.25 16.82
CA LYS A 89 -1.66 9.45 17.49
C LYS A 89 -1.74 8.68 18.81
N GLN A 90 -1.34 7.40 18.83
CA GLN A 90 -1.34 6.58 20.05
C GLN A 90 -0.40 7.08 21.14
N ARG A 91 0.66 7.81 20.77
CA ARG A 91 1.64 8.34 21.72
C ARG A 91 1.21 9.67 22.33
N PHE A 92 0.47 10.49 21.58
CA PHE A 92 0.19 11.88 21.95
C PHE A 92 -1.30 12.16 22.28
N PHE A 93 -2.22 11.26 21.93
CA PHE A 93 -3.68 11.42 22.14
C PHE A 93 -4.28 10.17 22.77
#